data_AF-A0A842NUP9-F1
#
_entry.id   AF-A0A842NUP9-F1
#
_cell.length_a   1.000
_cell.length_b   1.000
_cell.length_c   1.000
_cell.angle_alpha   90.00
_cell.angle_beta   90.00
_cell.angle_gamma   90.00
#
_symmetry.space_group_name_H-M   'P 1'
#
loop_
_entity.id
_entity.type
_entity.pdbx_description
1 polymer ?
#
loop_
_entity_poly.entity_id
_entity_poly.type
_entity_poly.pdbx_seq_one_letter_code
_entity_poly.pdbx_strand_id
1 'polypeptide(L)'
;MKERILVVCEKPTAARRIAHALDDDGAPEAYDEGGVPLFIAGRGDFELVVVSALGHLFSIAQDGGKWTYPVYKYSWVPAHDADKRQARTKRFIQAIERASKGATGYVSACDLDMEGSLIAYMVLLNVCGEGSLNEAKRMRYSTLTERDLIRAWEGMSPTLDYPLIEAGRTRHEVDWLFGINLTRALSLSLKNASGIFKTLSI
;
A
#
# COMPACT_ATOMS: atom_id res chain seq x y z
N MET A 1 9.61 -27.43 -7.91
CA MET A 1 9.30 -26.05 -8.34
C MET A 1 9.50 -25.17 -7.14
N LYS A 2 10.17 -24.02 -7.28
CA LYS A 2 10.32 -23.09 -6.17
C LYS A 2 8.96 -22.50 -5.80
N GLU A 3 8.71 -22.32 -4.51
CA GLU A 3 7.51 -21.67 -4.02
C GLU A 3 7.62 -20.15 -4.26
N ARG A 4 6.61 -19.55 -4.90
CA ARG A 4 6.65 -18.13 -5.25
C ARG A 4 6.04 -17.27 -4.15
N ILE A 5 6.80 -16.32 -3.64
CA ILE A 5 6.38 -15.40 -2.57
C ILE A 5 6.39 -13.97 -3.10
N LEU A 6 5.27 -13.26 -2.95
CA LEU A 6 5.21 -11.83 -3.24
C LEU A 6 5.62 -11.01 -2.01
N VAL A 7 6.64 -10.17 -2.14
CA VAL A 7 7.13 -9.28 -1.08
C VAL A 7 6.78 -7.84 -1.42
N VAL A 8 5.89 -7.23 -0.64
CA VAL A 8 5.42 -5.85 -0.86
C VAL A 8 6.11 -4.90 0.12
N CYS A 9 6.82 -3.91 -0.41
CA CYS A 9 7.44 -2.84 0.37
C CYS A 9 6.94 -1.46 -0.08
N GLU A 10 7.35 -0.40 0.61
CA GLU A 10 6.82 0.94 0.32
C GLU A 10 7.56 1.64 -0.84
N LYS A 11 8.90 1.58 -0.83
CA LYS A 11 9.77 2.41 -1.67
C LYS A 11 10.62 1.56 -2.61
N PRO A 12 10.90 2.01 -3.86
CA PRO A 12 11.76 1.28 -4.79
C PRO A 12 13.17 1.00 -4.24
N THR A 13 13.70 1.91 -3.41
CA THR A 13 15.00 1.73 -2.75
C THR A 13 14.97 0.60 -1.72
N ALA A 14 13.86 0.42 -1.00
CA ALA A 14 13.66 -0.69 -0.10
C ALA A 14 13.53 -2.00 -0.89
N ALA A 15 12.75 -2.03 -1.98
CA ALA A 15 12.60 -3.21 -2.84
C ALA A 15 13.96 -3.76 -3.29
N ARG A 16 14.82 -2.88 -3.82
CA ARG A 16 16.17 -3.25 -4.24
C ARG A 16 17.01 -3.81 -3.10
N ARG A 17 17.02 -3.15 -1.94
CA ARG A 17 17.84 -3.59 -0.79
C ARG A 17 17.34 -4.91 -0.20
N ILE A 18 16.02 -5.10 -0.12
CA ILE A 18 15.40 -6.35 0.31
C ILE A 18 15.77 -7.48 -0.65
N ALA A 19 15.60 -7.26 -1.97
CA ALA A 19 15.96 -8.26 -2.97
C ALA A 19 17.43 -8.67 -2.89
N HIS A 20 18.36 -7.70 -2.84
CA HIS A 20 19.80 -8.02 -2.73
C HIS A 20 20.17 -8.72 -1.43
N ALA A 21 19.59 -8.33 -0.30
CA ALA A 21 19.90 -8.94 0.99
C ALA A 21 19.31 -10.34 1.14
N LEU A 22 18.23 -10.64 0.40
CA LEU A 22 17.54 -11.91 0.49
C LEU A 22 17.93 -12.88 -0.63
N ASP A 23 18.54 -12.42 -1.72
CA ASP A 23 19.06 -13.29 -2.77
C ASP A 23 20.30 -14.06 -2.28
N ASP A 24 20.29 -15.38 -2.40
CA ASP A 24 21.39 -16.25 -1.92
C ASP A 24 22.71 -15.96 -2.66
N ASP A 25 22.64 -15.55 -3.92
CA ASP A 25 23.79 -15.17 -4.75
C ASP A 25 24.12 -13.67 -4.66
N GLY A 26 23.31 -12.88 -3.93
CA GLY A 26 23.42 -11.43 -3.80
C GLY A 26 23.16 -10.65 -5.10
N ALA A 27 22.62 -11.31 -6.13
CA ALA A 27 22.49 -10.82 -7.49
C ALA A 27 21.06 -11.03 -8.05
N PRO A 28 20.03 -10.42 -7.42
CA PRO A 28 18.64 -10.55 -7.86
C PRO A 28 18.46 -10.00 -9.29
N GLU A 29 17.59 -10.65 -10.05
CA GLU A 29 17.22 -10.20 -11.39
C GLU A 29 16.30 -8.98 -11.30
N ALA A 30 16.60 -7.92 -12.05
CA ALA A 30 15.72 -6.77 -12.18
C ALA A 30 14.76 -6.99 -13.35
N TYR A 31 13.47 -6.81 -13.11
CA TYR A 31 12.41 -6.98 -14.09
C TYR A 31 11.55 -5.71 -14.18
N ASP A 32 11.10 -5.35 -15.38
CA ASP A 32 10.16 -4.25 -15.59
C ASP A 32 8.79 -4.80 -16.00
N GLU A 33 7.78 -4.55 -15.17
CA GLU A 33 6.39 -4.90 -15.46
C GLU A 33 5.62 -3.62 -15.78
N GLY A 34 5.55 -3.27 -17.06
CA GLY A 34 4.77 -2.13 -17.53
C GLY A 34 5.25 -0.78 -17.00
N GLY A 35 6.56 -0.60 -16.84
CA GLY A 35 7.19 0.60 -16.28
C GLY A 35 7.25 0.62 -14.75
N VAL A 36 7.03 -0.52 -14.10
CA VAL A 36 7.17 -0.71 -12.66
C VAL A 36 8.34 -1.66 -12.39
N PRO A 37 9.40 -1.19 -11.70
CA PRO A 37 10.54 -2.03 -11.38
C PRO A 37 10.19 -3.05 -10.29
N LEU A 38 10.56 -4.29 -10.56
CA LEU A 38 10.44 -5.46 -9.70
C LEU A 38 11.81 -6.13 -9.59
N PHE A 39 11.97 -6.96 -8.56
CA PHE A 39 13.15 -7.80 -8.41
C PHE A 39 12.74 -9.25 -8.17
N ILE A 40 13.46 -10.18 -8.78
CA ILE A 40 13.31 -11.61 -8.55
C ILE A 40 14.57 -12.08 -7.81
N ALA A 41 14.39 -12.61 -6.60
CA ALA A 41 15.46 -13.12 -5.77
C ALA A 41 15.24 -14.61 -5.45
N GLY A 42 16.29 -15.41 -5.51
CA GLY A 42 16.29 -16.80 -5.07
C GLY A 42 16.69 -16.91 -3.60
N ARG A 43 15.85 -17.55 -2.78
CA ARG A 43 16.12 -17.81 -1.35
C ARG A 43 15.79 -19.26 -1.04
N GLY A 44 16.76 -20.17 -1.12
CA GLY A 44 16.55 -21.61 -0.99
C GLY A 44 15.49 -22.11 -1.98
N ASP A 45 14.44 -22.73 -1.44
CA ASP A 45 13.29 -23.23 -2.21
C ASP A 45 12.27 -22.15 -2.60
N PHE A 46 12.52 -20.88 -2.25
CA PHE A 46 11.64 -19.76 -2.55
C PHE A 46 12.14 -18.93 -3.74
N GLU A 47 11.21 -18.48 -4.56
CA GLU A 47 11.39 -17.39 -5.53
C GLU A 47 10.64 -16.16 -4.99
N LEU A 48 11.37 -15.10 -4.68
CA LEU A 48 10.82 -13.88 -4.10
C LEU A 48 10.60 -12.86 -5.22
N VAL A 49 9.35 -12.42 -5.39
CA VAL A 49 9.03 -11.30 -6.27
C VAL A 49 8.86 -10.06 -5.40
N VAL A 50 9.86 -9.18 -5.41
CA VAL A 50 9.90 -7.99 -4.54
C VAL A 50 9.41 -6.77 -5.32
N VAL A 51 8.35 -6.13 -4.82
CA VAL A 51 7.68 -4.98 -5.43
C VAL A 51 7.49 -3.84 -4.43
N SER A 52 7.60 -2.60 -4.90
CA SER A 52 7.24 -1.43 -4.11
C SER A 52 5.85 -0.89 -4.47
N ALA A 53 5.03 -0.53 -3.48
CA ALA A 53 3.73 0.11 -3.68
C ALA A 53 3.82 1.60 -4.08
N LEU A 54 4.98 2.25 -3.89
CA LEU A 54 5.19 3.69 -4.13
C LEU A 54 4.23 4.58 -3.31
N GLY A 55 4.04 4.24 -2.04
CA GLY A 55 3.09 4.89 -1.13
C GLY A 55 1.69 4.27 -1.19
N HIS A 56 0.66 5.09 -0.93
CA HIS A 56 -0.74 4.66 -0.91
C HIS A 56 -1.29 4.42 -2.32
N LEU A 57 -1.58 3.17 -2.66
CA LEU A 57 -2.27 2.80 -3.90
C LEU A 57 -3.78 2.87 -3.81
N PHE A 58 -4.31 2.97 -2.59
CA PHE A 58 -5.73 3.07 -2.27
C PHE A 58 -5.98 4.31 -1.43
N SER A 59 -7.14 4.93 -1.60
CA SER A 59 -7.55 6.13 -0.89
C SER A 59 -9.06 6.12 -0.66
N ILE A 60 -9.54 7.01 0.20
CA ILE A 60 -10.95 7.12 0.52
C ILE A 60 -11.64 8.09 -0.46
N ALA A 61 -12.77 7.65 -1.01
CA ALA A 61 -13.62 8.46 -1.86
C ALA A 61 -15.07 8.46 -1.36
N GLN A 62 -15.81 9.52 -1.70
CA GLN A 62 -17.23 9.61 -1.40
C GLN A 62 -18.00 8.66 -2.33
N ASP A 63 -18.93 7.89 -1.77
CA ASP A 63 -19.79 6.99 -2.52
C ASP A 63 -20.93 7.75 -3.19
N GLY A 64 -20.64 8.30 -4.37
CA GLY A 64 -21.61 9.04 -5.17
C GLY A 64 -22.24 10.24 -4.45
N GLY A 65 -23.36 10.73 -4.97
CA GLY A 65 -24.06 11.88 -4.39
C GLY A 65 -23.47 13.23 -4.80
N LYS A 66 -24.01 14.29 -4.19
CA LYS A 66 -23.69 15.69 -4.54
C LYS A 66 -22.52 16.21 -3.71
N TRP A 67 -21.90 17.28 -4.20
CA TRP A 67 -20.95 18.07 -3.43
C TRP A 67 -21.71 18.88 -2.37
N THR A 68 -21.96 18.26 -1.22
CA THR A 68 -22.67 18.84 -0.06
C THR A 68 -22.11 18.25 1.23
N TYR A 69 -22.56 18.75 2.38
CA TYR A 69 -22.38 18.15 3.70
C TYR A 69 -23.76 17.92 4.36
N PRO A 70 -23.88 16.99 5.32
CA PRO A 70 -22.84 16.04 5.73
C PRO A 70 -22.65 14.87 4.75
N VAL A 71 -21.44 14.35 4.68
CA VAL A 71 -21.02 13.15 3.94
C VAL A 71 -20.65 12.06 4.95
N TYR A 72 -21.28 10.89 4.82
CA TYR A 72 -21.03 9.73 5.67
C TYR A 72 -20.74 8.44 4.91
N LYS A 73 -21.07 8.39 3.61
CA LYS A 73 -20.86 7.20 2.77
C LYS A 73 -19.54 7.34 2.02
N TYR A 74 -18.64 6.41 2.27
CA TYR A 74 -17.32 6.36 1.69
C TYR A 74 -16.85 4.92 1.50
N SER A 75 -15.92 4.76 0.57
CA SER A 75 -15.23 3.50 0.33
C SER A 75 -13.76 3.74 0.06
N TRP A 76 -12.95 2.72 0.35
CA TRP A 76 -11.57 2.65 -0.13
C TRP A 76 -11.59 2.25 -1.60
N VAL A 77 -10.99 3.07 -2.44
CA VAL A 77 -10.92 2.88 -3.90
C VAL A 77 -9.46 3.01 -4.37
N PRO A 78 -9.12 2.46 -5.55
CA PRO A 78 -7.84 2.77 -6.17
C PRO A 78 -7.61 4.29 -6.22
N ALA A 79 -6.43 4.75 -5.83
CA ALA A 79 -6.16 6.17 -5.65
C ALA A 79 -6.34 6.98 -6.95
N HIS A 80 -6.14 6.37 -8.13
CA HIS A 80 -6.42 6.98 -9.43
C HIS A 80 -7.90 7.21 -9.73
N ASP A 81 -8.80 6.47 -9.09
CA ASP A 81 -10.26 6.66 -9.20
C ASP A 81 -10.72 7.83 -8.32
N ALA A 82 -10.06 8.05 -7.18
CA ALA A 82 -10.30 9.18 -6.29
C ALA A 82 -9.70 10.50 -6.81
N ASP A 83 -8.47 10.46 -7.37
CA ASP A 83 -7.80 11.64 -7.96
C ASP A 83 -7.08 11.27 -9.25
N LYS A 84 -7.52 11.85 -10.38
CA LYS A 84 -6.93 11.63 -11.70
C LYS A 84 -5.44 11.99 -11.78
N ARG A 85 -4.93 12.85 -10.89
CA ARG A 85 -3.49 13.17 -10.80
C ARG A 85 -2.67 11.98 -10.33
N GLN A 86 -3.30 10.99 -9.70
CA GLN A 86 -2.68 9.75 -9.26
C GLN A 86 -2.73 8.63 -10.31
N ALA A 87 -2.85 8.97 -11.60
CA ALA A 87 -2.92 7.99 -12.71
C ALA A 87 -1.78 6.95 -12.71
N ARG A 88 -0.62 7.26 -12.13
CA ARG A 88 0.50 6.34 -11.99
C ARG A 88 0.16 5.11 -11.12
N THR A 89 -0.70 5.27 -10.11
CA THR A 89 -1.08 4.19 -9.18
C THR A 89 -1.73 3.02 -9.90
N LYS A 90 -2.46 3.27 -10.99
CA LYS A 90 -3.04 2.23 -11.84
C LYS A 90 -1.99 1.24 -12.37
N ARG A 91 -0.82 1.75 -12.79
CA ARG A 91 0.27 0.90 -13.31
C ARG A 91 0.85 0.02 -12.21
N PHE A 92 1.03 0.58 -11.01
CA PHE A 92 1.52 -0.19 -9.85
C PHE A 92 0.56 -1.27 -9.43
N ILE A 93 -0.75 -0.98 -9.36
CA ILE A 93 -1.78 -1.98 -9.06
C ILE A 93 -1.72 -3.13 -10.08
N GLN A 94 -1.66 -2.81 -11.38
CA GLN A 94 -1.60 -3.81 -12.45
C GLN A 94 -0.30 -4.64 -12.41
N ALA A 95 0.84 -4.01 -12.09
CA ALA A 95 2.11 -4.72 -11.96
C ALA A 95 2.09 -5.68 -10.77
N ILE A 96 1.57 -5.25 -9.62
CA ILE A 96 1.42 -6.10 -8.43
C ILE A 96 0.44 -7.24 -8.69
N GLU A 97 -0.68 -6.98 -9.37
CA GLU A 97 -1.64 -8.01 -9.76
C GLU A 97 -1.03 -9.07 -10.67
N ARG A 98 -0.11 -8.68 -11.59
CA ARG A 98 0.61 -9.65 -12.43
C ARG A 98 1.66 -10.42 -11.63
N ALA A 99 2.40 -9.72 -10.77
CA ALA A 99 3.42 -10.30 -9.89
C ALA A 99 2.83 -11.29 -8.87
N SER A 100 1.59 -11.07 -8.42
CA SER A 100 0.90 -11.95 -7.49
C SER A 100 0.39 -13.26 -8.13
N LYS A 101 0.37 -13.36 -9.46
CA LYS A 101 -0.10 -14.57 -10.15
C LYS A 101 0.81 -15.76 -9.87
N GLY A 102 0.20 -16.81 -9.31
CA GLY A 102 0.89 -18.02 -8.92
C GLY A 102 1.72 -17.88 -7.64
N ALA A 103 1.65 -16.75 -6.94
CA ALA A 103 2.19 -16.64 -5.60
C ALA A 103 1.35 -17.48 -4.62
N THR A 104 2.04 -18.20 -3.74
CA THR A 104 1.42 -19.03 -2.69
C THR A 104 1.68 -18.45 -1.29
N GLY A 105 2.61 -17.50 -1.17
CA GLY A 105 2.88 -16.76 0.05
C GLY A 105 2.99 -15.26 -0.18
N TYR A 106 2.71 -14.49 0.86
CA TYR A 106 2.75 -13.03 0.82
C TYR A 106 3.53 -12.47 2.01
N VAL A 107 4.30 -11.42 1.77
CA VAL A 107 5.09 -10.77 2.83
C VAL A 107 4.89 -9.27 2.78
N SER A 108 4.43 -8.71 3.90
CA SER A 108 4.47 -7.28 4.16
C SER A 108 5.86 -6.88 4.65
N ALA A 109 6.59 -6.15 3.81
CA ALA A 109 7.91 -5.61 4.07
C ALA A 109 7.95 -4.08 3.92
N CYS A 110 6.85 -3.39 4.19
CA CYS A 110 6.83 -1.92 4.30
C CYS A 110 7.48 -1.44 5.62
N ASP A 111 7.71 -0.13 5.75
CA ASP A 111 8.34 0.48 6.92
C ASP A 111 7.60 0.09 8.23
N LEU A 112 8.33 0.01 9.35
CA LEU A 112 7.79 -0.45 10.64
C LEU A 112 7.03 0.66 11.36
N ASP A 113 5.90 1.06 10.80
CA ASP A 113 4.97 2.03 11.37
C ASP A 113 3.51 1.74 10.96
N MET A 114 2.58 2.60 11.38
CA MET A 114 1.15 2.48 11.03
C MET A 114 0.90 2.60 9.52
N GLU A 115 1.61 3.52 8.85
CA GLU A 115 1.40 3.80 7.42
C GLU A 115 1.88 2.64 6.56
N GLY A 116 3.10 2.13 6.80
CA GLY A 116 3.63 0.97 6.11
C GLY A 116 2.77 -0.28 6.33
N SER A 117 2.26 -0.48 7.54
CA SER A 117 1.35 -1.60 7.83
C SER A 117 0.05 -1.50 7.03
N LEU A 118 -0.53 -0.29 6.97
CA LEU A 118 -1.73 0.00 6.19
C LEU A 118 -1.53 -0.16 4.68
N ILE A 119 -0.43 0.38 4.13
CA ILE A 119 -0.11 0.29 2.70
C ILE A 119 -0.06 -1.17 2.24
N ALA A 120 0.72 -1.99 2.95
CA ALA A 120 0.84 -3.41 2.61
C ALA A 120 -0.51 -4.12 2.73
N TYR A 121 -1.25 -3.87 3.80
CA TYR A 121 -2.58 -4.46 4.00
C TYR A 121 -3.54 -4.12 2.85
N MET A 122 -3.63 -2.85 2.45
CA MET A 122 -4.51 -2.41 1.37
C MET A 122 -4.13 -3.05 0.04
N VAL A 123 -2.83 -3.19 -0.24
CA VAL A 123 -2.35 -3.87 -1.45
C VAL A 123 -2.72 -5.35 -1.44
N LEU A 124 -2.44 -6.06 -0.35
CA LEU A 124 -2.72 -7.50 -0.25
C LEU A 124 -4.24 -7.75 -0.37
N LEU A 125 -5.04 -7.06 0.43
CA LEU A 125 -6.49 -7.20 0.43
C LEU A 125 -7.10 -6.93 -0.96
N ASN A 126 -6.80 -5.78 -1.56
CA ASN A 126 -7.52 -5.29 -2.73
C ASN A 126 -6.92 -5.73 -4.07
N VAL A 127 -5.63 -6.13 -4.11
CA VAL A 127 -4.94 -6.56 -5.33
C VAL A 127 -4.71 -8.06 -5.35
N CYS A 128 -4.37 -8.66 -4.21
CA CYS A 128 -4.08 -10.10 -4.11
C CYS A 128 -5.30 -10.91 -3.61
N GLY A 129 -6.34 -10.24 -3.12
CA GLY A 129 -7.58 -10.84 -2.63
C GLY A 129 -7.52 -11.20 -1.14
N GLU A 130 -8.69 -11.40 -0.54
CA GLU A 130 -8.83 -11.66 0.90
C GLU A 130 -8.06 -12.91 1.37
N GLY A 131 -8.00 -13.95 0.53
CA GLY A 131 -7.22 -15.15 0.82
C GLY A 131 -5.73 -14.89 1.03
N SER A 132 -5.17 -13.84 0.43
CA SER A 132 -3.76 -13.48 0.62
C SER A 132 -3.45 -13.07 2.06
N LEU A 133 -4.43 -12.53 2.80
CA LEU A 133 -4.24 -12.09 4.18
C LEU A 133 -3.99 -13.25 5.14
N ASN A 134 -4.53 -14.44 4.83
CA ASN A 134 -4.34 -15.65 5.64
C ASN A 134 -2.92 -16.20 5.52
N GLU A 135 -2.31 -16.03 4.33
CA GLU A 135 -0.95 -16.47 4.03
C GLU A 135 0.09 -15.35 4.20
N ALA A 136 -0.33 -14.17 4.64
CA ALA A 136 0.51 -12.99 4.74
C ALA A 136 1.32 -12.95 6.04
N LYS A 137 2.64 -12.89 5.88
CA LYS A 137 3.59 -12.67 6.97
C LYS A 137 4.05 -11.22 7.02
N ARG A 138 4.61 -10.82 8.16
CA ARG A 138 5.13 -9.46 8.36
C ARG A 138 6.61 -9.49 8.72
N MET A 139 7.43 -8.89 7.84
CA MET A 139 8.81 -8.55 8.16
C MET A 139 8.85 -7.29 9.02
N ARG A 140 9.63 -7.34 10.10
CA ARG A 140 9.85 -6.20 11.01
C ARG A 140 11.32 -5.83 11.04
N TYR A 141 11.65 -4.64 10.56
CA TYR A 141 13.01 -4.13 10.53
C TYR A 141 13.01 -2.62 10.77
N SER A 142 14.08 -2.10 11.37
CA SER A 142 14.27 -0.66 11.61
C SER A 142 15.36 -0.06 10.72
N THR A 143 16.19 -0.90 10.08
CA THR A 143 17.20 -0.47 9.13
C THR A 143 17.19 -1.35 7.89
N LEU A 144 17.67 -0.81 6.77
CA LEU A 144 17.85 -1.52 5.51
C LEU A 144 19.29 -2.04 5.34
N THR A 145 19.88 -2.53 6.43
CA THR A 145 21.16 -3.26 6.36
C THR A 145 20.89 -4.73 6.05
N GLU A 146 21.79 -5.38 5.33
CA GLU A 146 21.66 -6.79 4.93
C GLU A 146 21.39 -7.71 6.13
N ARG A 147 22.18 -7.55 7.21
CA ARG A 147 22.03 -8.32 8.45
C ARG A 147 20.63 -8.17 9.08
N ASP A 148 20.09 -6.96 9.11
CA ASP A 148 18.78 -6.71 9.71
C ASP A 148 17.65 -7.25 8.83
N LEU A 149 17.79 -7.16 7.50
CA LEU A 149 16.83 -7.70 6.55
C LEU A 149 16.77 -9.23 6.57
N ILE A 150 17.93 -9.89 6.64
CA ILE A 150 18.02 -11.35 6.80
C ILE A 150 17.37 -11.77 8.12
N ARG A 151 17.69 -11.10 9.24
CA ARG A 151 17.08 -11.39 10.53
C ARG A 151 15.56 -11.18 10.52
N ALA A 152 15.09 -10.12 9.86
CA ALA A 152 13.67 -9.83 9.75
C ALA A 152 12.92 -10.87 8.89
N TRP A 153 13.59 -11.45 7.89
CA TRP A 153 13.07 -12.54 7.09
C TRP A 153 12.95 -13.84 7.90
N GLU A 154 14.01 -14.21 8.63
CA GLU A 154 14.03 -15.41 9.46
C GLU A 154 13.06 -15.32 10.65
N GLY A 155 12.90 -14.12 11.21
CA GLY A 155 12.04 -13.83 12.36
C GLY A 155 10.69 -13.21 12.01
N MET A 156 10.15 -13.46 10.80
CA MET A 156 8.87 -12.90 10.38
C MET A 156 7.74 -13.23 11.36
N SER A 157 6.89 -12.24 11.62
CA SER A 157 5.62 -12.50 12.30
C SER A 157 4.71 -13.33 11.37
N PRO A 158 4.05 -14.39 11.88
CA PRO A 158 3.19 -15.25 11.08
C PRO A 158 1.91 -14.55 10.60
N THR A 159 1.60 -13.38 11.18
CA THR A 159 0.43 -12.57 10.83
C THR A 159 0.82 -11.11 10.65
N LEU A 160 -0.05 -10.36 9.96
CA LEU A 160 0.05 -8.91 9.82
C LEU A 160 -0.21 -8.18 11.15
N ASP A 161 0.26 -6.94 11.23
CA ASP A 161 0.12 -6.07 12.40
C ASP A 161 -1.29 -5.43 12.48
N TYR A 162 -2.33 -6.25 12.65
CA TYR A 162 -3.73 -5.78 12.64
C TYR A 162 -4.03 -4.57 13.55
N PRO A 163 -3.49 -4.46 14.78
CA PRO A 163 -3.72 -3.27 15.60
C PRO A 163 -3.18 -1.97 14.95
N LEU A 164 -2.03 -2.02 14.28
CA LEU A 164 -1.45 -0.87 13.57
C LEU A 164 -2.23 -0.57 12.29
N ILE A 165 -2.67 -1.61 11.59
CA ILE A 165 -3.52 -1.48 10.39
C ILE A 165 -4.82 -0.78 10.74
N GLU A 166 -5.55 -1.25 11.76
CA GLU A 166 -6.82 -0.67 12.16
C GLU A 166 -6.67 0.76 12.70
N ALA A 167 -5.59 1.05 13.43
CA ALA A 167 -5.27 2.41 13.85
C ALA A 167 -5.03 3.34 12.64
N GLY A 168 -4.24 2.89 11.66
CA GLY A 168 -3.99 3.62 10.42
C GLY A 168 -5.28 3.86 9.62
N ARG A 169 -6.09 2.81 9.41
CA ARG A 169 -7.39 2.90 8.72
C ARG A 169 -8.30 3.92 9.40
N THR A 170 -8.46 3.79 10.72
CA THR A 170 -9.30 4.70 11.52
C THR A 170 -8.85 6.15 11.36
N ARG A 171 -7.53 6.40 11.43
CA ARG A 171 -6.98 7.74 11.25
C ARG A 171 -7.32 8.31 9.87
N HIS A 172 -7.06 7.57 8.80
CA HIS A 172 -7.37 8.00 7.42
C HIS A 172 -8.87 8.28 7.24
N GLU A 173 -9.73 7.42 7.78
CA GLU A 173 -11.19 7.57 7.69
C GLU A 173 -11.71 8.79 8.45
N VAL A 174 -11.23 9.01 9.68
CA VAL A 174 -11.60 10.17 10.49
C VAL A 174 -11.08 11.46 9.85
N ASP A 175 -9.81 11.50 9.44
CA ASP A 175 -9.21 12.67 8.79
C ASP A 175 -9.97 13.02 7.51
N TRP A 176 -10.36 12.02 6.71
CA TRP A 176 -11.16 12.22 5.50
C TRP A 176 -12.56 12.75 5.81
N LEU A 177 -13.27 12.15 6.77
CA LEU A 177 -14.61 12.56 7.16
C LEU A 177 -14.65 13.99 7.69
N PHE A 178 -13.71 14.35 8.57
CA PHE A 178 -13.61 15.72 9.09
C PHE A 178 -13.21 16.69 7.98
N GLY A 179 -12.19 16.36 7.21
CA GLY A 179 -11.69 17.18 6.12
C GLY A 179 -12.79 17.53 5.11
N ILE A 180 -13.51 16.52 4.59
CA ILE A 180 -14.53 16.74 3.56
C ILE A 180 -15.74 17.52 4.09
N ASN A 181 -16.20 17.21 5.31
CA ASN A 181 -17.39 17.84 5.87
C ASN A 181 -17.13 19.29 6.26
N LEU A 182 -16.02 19.56 6.95
CA LEU A 182 -15.69 20.92 7.41
C LEU A 182 -15.29 21.81 6.23
N THR A 183 -14.52 21.31 5.27
CA THR A 183 -14.18 22.03 4.02
C THR A 183 -15.46 22.46 3.29
N ARG A 184 -16.42 21.55 3.11
CA ARG A 184 -17.67 21.84 2.40
C ARG A 184 -18.58 22.77 3.20
N ALA A 185 -18.69 22.60 4.52
CA ALA A 185 -19.48 23.48 5.38
C ALA A 185 -18.99 24.94 5.31
N LEU A 186 -17.68 25.15 5.45
CA LEU A 186 -17.06 26.48 5.37
C LEU A 186 -17.22 27.10 3.98
N SER A 187 -16.92 26.33 2.93
CA SER A 187 -17.01 26.81 1.54
C SER A 187 -18.45 27.18 1.14
N LEU A 188 -19.44 26.40 1.57
CA LEU A 188 -20.85 26.69 1.31
C LEU A 188 -21.37 27.85 2.15
N SER A 189 -20.91 27.98 3.40
CA SER A 189 -21.23 29.13 4.25
C SER A 189 -20.74 30.44 3.60
N LEU A 190 -19.49 30.47 3.12
CA LEU A 190 -18.95 31.64 2.40
C LEU A 190 -19.77 31.96 1.14
N LYS A 191 -20.10 30.93 0.36
CA LYS A 191 -20.93 31.09 -0.85
C LYS A 191 -22.30 31.67 -0.51
N ASN A 192 -22.95 31.20 0.53
CA ASN A 192 -24.28 31.65 0.92
C ASN A 192 -24.27 33.09 1.49
N ALA A 193 -23.21 33.47 2.20
CA ALA A 193 -23.10 34.79 2.82
C ALA A 193 -22.66 35.89 1.84
N SER A 194 -21.75 35.57 0.91
CA SER A 194 -21.13 36.57 0.02
C SER A 194 -21.43 36.38 -1.47
N GLY A 195 -22.06 35.26 -1.85
CA GLY A 195 -22.23 34.86 -3.26
C GLY A 195 -20.96 34.30 -3.91
N ILE A 196 -19.80 34.38 -3.24
CA ILE A 196 -18.50 33.96 -3.78
C ILE A 196 -18.23 32.51 -3.40
N PHE A 197 -17.97 31.66 -4.39
CA PHE A 197 -17.48 30.31 -4.15
C PHE A 197 -15.95 30.29 -4.12
N LYS A 198 -15.39 29.90 -2.97
CA LYS A 198 -13.98 29.58 -2.81
C LYS A 198 -13.87 28.35 -1.92
N THR A 199 -13.04 27.38 -2.33
CA THR A 199 -12.73 26.24 -1.48
C THR A 199 -11.93 26.71 -0.28
N LEU A 200 -12.48 26.50 0.91
CA LEU A 200 -11.83 26.69 2.19
C LEU A 200 -11.54 25.32 2.79
N SER A 201 -10.28 25.04 3.10
CA SER A 201 -9.83 23.77 3.68
C SER A 201 -9.44 23.95 5.14
N ILE A 202 -9.63 22.90 5.93
CA ILE A 202 -9.07 22.73 7.28
C ILE A 202 -7.88 21.77 7.27
#